data_AF-A0A7X5X4A6-F1
#
_entry.id   AF-A0A7X5X4A6-F1
#
_cell.length_a   1.000
_cell.length_b   1.000
_cell.length_c   1.000
_cell.angle_alpha   90.00
_cell.angle_beta   90.00
_cell.angle_gamma   90.00
#
_symmetry.space_group_name_H-M   'P 1'
#
loop_
_entity.id
_entity.type
_entity.pdbx_description
1 polymer ?
#
loop_
_entity_poly.entity_id
_entity_poly.type
_entity_poly.pdbx_seq_one_letter_code
_entity_poly.pdbx_strand_id
1 'polypeptide(L)'
;MTVRRGHAHGCDFDQLHRDEITVAMNWVIRICQDVVRDHSHKTFWVPTGTPTGTAPTMDHLIDSARTDVLNKLRRQIDGAEAIIGNAEYERAKRQR
;
A
#
# COMPACT_ATOMS: atom_id res chain seq x y z
N MET A 1 19.50 43.65 0.36
CA MET A 1 18.51 42.77 1.00
C MET A 1 18.48 41.46 0.21
N THR A 2 19.32 40.49 0.56
CA THR A 2 19.46 39.22 -0.17
C THR A 2 18.44 38.22 0.38
N VAL A 3 17.46 37.86 -0.44
CA VAL A 3 16.39 36.91 -0.08
C VAL A 3 17.02 35.53 0.15
N ARG A 4 16.85 35.04 1.38
CA ARG A 4 17.27 33.73 1.88
C ARG A 4 16.48 32.62 1.16
N ARG A 5 16.83 32.33 -0.11
CA ARG A 5 16.17 31.32 -0.96
C ARG A 5 16.35 29.86 -0.48
N GLY A 6 17.25 29.60 0.46
CA GLY A 6 17.50 28.24 0.96
C GLY A 6 16.41 27.66 1.85
N HIS A 7 15.54 28.47 2.47
CA HIS A 7 14.55 27.98 3.43
C HIS A 7 13.22 27.54 2.79
N ALA A 8 12.81 28.16 1.69
CA ALA A 8 11.54 27.87 1.04
C ALA A 8 11.56 26.51 0.30
N HIS A 9 12.65 26.17 -0.37
CA HIS A 9 12.76 24.90 -1.09
C HIS A 9 12.79 23.67 -0.18
N GLY A 10 13.49 23.72 0.96
CA GLY A 10 13.51 22.59 1.90
C GLY A 10 12.13 22.26 2.47
N CYS A 11 11.34 23.30 2.78
CA CYS A 11 9.99 23.13 3.31
C CYS A 11 9.00 22.58 2.27
N ASP A 12 9.15 22.96 1.00
CA ASP A 12 8.31 22.51 -0.12
C ASP A 12 8.49 21.00 -0.40
N PHE A 13 9.74 20.54 -0.43
CA PHE A 13 10.04 19.13 -0.60
C PHE A 13 9.66 18.25 0.59
N ASP A 14 9.77 18.76 1.82
CA ASP A 14 9.30 18.04 3.00
C ASP A 14 7.78 17.85 2.96
N GLN A 15 7.05 18.84 2.42
CA GLN A 15 5.61 18.74 2.19
C GLN A 15 5.29 17.73 1.09
N LEU A 16 6.03 17.76 -0.04
CA LEU A 16 5.86 16.77 -1.12
C LEU A 16 6.03 15.33 -0.63
N HIS A 17 7.08 15.02 0.12
CA HIS A 17 7.27 13.67 0.65
C HIS A 17 6.16 13.25 1.63
N ARG A 18 5.66 14.17 2.47
CA ARG A 18 4.53 13.89 3.36
C ARG A 18 3.26 13.56 2.57
N ASP A 19 3.01 14.31 1.49
CA ASP A 19 1.85 14.09 0.63
C ASP A 19 1.98 12.74 -0.10
N GLU A 20 3.16 12.40 -0.62
CA GLU A 20 3.44 11.11 -1.25
C GLU A 20 3.24 9.93 -0.30
N ILE A 21 3.78 10.01 0.92
CA ILE A 21 3.56 8.98 1.96
C ILE A 21 2.08 8.87 2.29
N THR A 22 1.38 10.00 2.43
CA THR A 22 -0.06 10.01 2.74
C THR A 22 -0.87 9.35 1.62
N VAL A 23 -0.57 9.65 0.35
CA VAL A 23 -1.21 9.02 -0.80
C VAL A 23 -0.94 7.52 -0.84
N ALA A 24 0.30 7.09 -0.59
CA ALA A 24 0.67 5.69 -0.54
C ALA A 24 -0.11 4.92 0.54
N MET A 25 -0.16 5.47 1.76
CA MET A 25 -0.89 4.84 2.88
C MET A 25 -2.40 4.83 2.65
N ASN A 26 -2.96 5.89 2.07
CA ASN A 26 -4.37 5.91 1.66
C ASN A 26 -4.67 4.82 0.63
N TRP A 27 -3.74 4.54 -0.27
CA TRP A 27 -3.91 3.47 -1.26
C TRP A 27 -3.87 2.08 -0.62
N VAL A 28 -2.96 1.84 0.33
CA VAL A 28 -2.93 0.61 1.15
C VAL A 28 -4.27 0.38 1.85
N ILE A 29 -4.82 1.42 2.50
CA ILE A 29 -6.12 1.35 3.18
C ILE A 29 -7.24 0.99 2.21
N ARG A 30 -7.27 1.61 1.02
CA ARG A 30 -8.28 1.32 0.00
C ARG A 30 -8.23 -0.14 -0.46
N ILE A 31 -7.03 -0.69 -0.67
CA ILE A 31 -6.91 -2.09 -1.09
C ILE A 31 -7.32 -3.06 0.02
N CYS A 32 -7.03 -2.75 1.29
CA CYS A 32 -7.59 -3.52 2.40
C CYS A 32 -9.13 -3.51 2.38
N GLN A 33 -9.74 -2.35 2.10
CA GLN A 33 -11.19 -2.25 1.97
C GLN A 33 -11.74 -3.05 0.79
N ASP A 34 -11.08 -3.00 -0.38
CA ASP A 34 -11.46 -3.78 -1.55
C ASP A 34 -11.36 -5.29 -1.27
N VAL A 35 -10.28 -5.74 -0.61
CA VAL A 35 -10.12 -7.15 -0.22
C VAL A 35 -11.25 -7.61 0.71
N VAL A 36 -11.60 -6.80 1.72
CA VAL A 36 -12.69 -7.13 2.63
C VAL A 36 -14.03 -7.13 1.90
N ARG A 37 -14.28 -6.15 1.02
CA ARG A 37 -15.53 -6.07 0.25
C ARG A 37 -15.71 -7.28 -0.67
N ASP A 38 -14.66 -7.67 -1.37
CA ASP A 38 -14.75 -8.61 -2.48
C ASP A 38 -14.53 -10.07 -2.04
N HIS A 39 -13.78 -10.28 -0.95
CA HIS A 39 -13.37 -11.62 -0.50
C HIS A 39 -13.77 -11.94 0.93
N SER A 40 -14.72 -11.19 1.53
CA SER A 40 -15.27 -11.52 2.84
C SER A 40 -16.79 -11.62 2.87
N HIS A 41 -17.30 -12.55 3.68
CA HIS A 41 -18.70 -12.66 4.04
C HIS A 41 -18.81 -12.76 5.55
N LYS A 42 -19.59 -11.85 6.16
CA LYS A 42 -19.74 -11.77 7.63
C LYS A 42 -18.39 -11.77 8.36
N THR A 43 -17.41 -11.04 7.85
CA THR A 43 -16.01 -10.95 8.36
C THR A 43 -15.12 -12.18 8.17
N PHE A 44 -15.64 -13.27 7.59
CA PHE A 44 -14.83 -14.44 7.22
C PHE A 44 -14.34 -14.34 5.79
N TRP A 45 -13.10 -14.75 5.54
CA TRP A 45 -12.60 -14.92 4.18
C TRP A 45 -13.43 -15.97 3.42
N VAL A 46 -13.82 -15.63 2.19
CA VAL A 46 -14.50 -16.52 1.27
C VAL A 46 -13.69 -16.61 -0.02
N PRO A 47 -13.18 -17.80 -0.38
CA PRO A 47 -12.48 -18.01 -1.64
C PRO A 47 -13.39 -17.70 -2.83
N THR A 48 -12.88 -16.95 -3.82
CA THR A 48 -13.64 -16.66 -5.04
C THR A 48 -13.69 -17.88 -5.95
N GLY A 49 -14.75 -18.04 -6.75
CA GLY A 49 -14.80 -19.05 -7.81
C GLY A 49 -15.14 -20.48 -7.37
N THR A 50 -15.50 -20.70 -6.10
CA THR A 50 -15.98 -22.02 -5.66
C THR A 50 -17.44 -22.22 -6.11
N PRO A 51 -17.77 -23.28 -6.86
CA PRO A 51 -19.16 -23.59 -7.20
C PRO A 51 -20.01 -23.76 -5.95
N THR A 52 -21.21 -23.18 -5.97
CA THR A 52 -22.16 -23.28 -4.85
C THR A 52 -22.47 -24.75 -4.54
N GLY A 53 -22.20 -25.18 -3.30
CA GLY A 53 -22.48 -26.55 -2.84
C GLY A 53 -21.27 -27.50 -2.84
N THR A 54 -20.10 -27.06 -3.30
CA THR A 54 -18.87 -27.86 -3.26
C THR A 54 -17.87 -27.23 -2.29
N ALA A 55 -17.33 -28.03 -1.36
CA ALA A 55 -16.26 -27.57 -0.49
C ALA A 55 -14.97 -27.34 -1.32
N PRO A 56 -14.28 -26.19 -1.16
CA PRO A 56 -13.02 -25.94 -1.85
C PRO A 56 -11.95 -26.95 -1.44
N THR A 57 -11.15 -27.41 -2.40
CA THR A 57 -9.96 -28.23 -2.13
C THR A 57 -8.86 -27.39 -1.47
N MET A 58 -7.89 -28.04 -0.82
CA MET A 58 -6.75 -27.34 -0.22
C MET A 58 -5.97 -26.51 -1.25
N ASP A 59 -5.71 -27.07 -2.43
CA ASP A 59 -4.99 -26.37 -3.50
C ASP A 59 -5.76 -25.13 -3.98
N HIS A 60 -7.08 -25.24 -4.12
CA HIS A 60 -7.94 -24.10 -4.46
C HIS A 60 -7.88 -23.02 -3.37
N LEU A 61 -7.87 -23.39 -2.09
CA LEU A 61 -7.71 -22.44 -0.99
C LEU A 61 -6.36 -21.73 -1.06
N ILE A 62 -5.28 -22.45 -1.32
CA ILE A 62 -3.92 -21.88 -1.44
C ILE A 62 -3.86 -20.89 -2.61
N ASP A 63 -4.35 -21.28 -3.78
CA ASP A 63 -4.30 -20.45 -4.99
C ASP A 63 -5.18 -19.20 -4.87
N SER A 64 -6.38 -19.35 -4.32
CA SER A 64 -7.27 -18.22 -4.04
C SER A 64 -6.67 -17.29 -3.00
N ALA A 65 -6.13 -17.79 -1.88
CA ALA A 65 -5.50 -16.93 -0.87
C ALA A 65 -4.33 -16.12 -1.45
N ARG A 66 -3.48 -16.76 -2.28
CA ARG A 66 -2.36 -16.09 -2.96
C ARG A 66 -2.85 -14.99 -3.90
N THR A 67 -3.82 -15.30 -4.74
CA THR A 67 -4.27 -14.41 -5.82
C THR A 67 -5.17 -13.28 -5.31
N ASP A 68 -6.12 -13.61 -4.44
CA ASP A 68 -7.20 -12.71 -4.03
C ASP A 68 -6.76 -11.74 -2.95
N VAL A 69 -5.83 -12.15 -2.08
CA VAL A 69 -5.45 -11.41 -0.87
C VAL A 69 -3.95 -11.11 -0.84
N LEU A 70 -3.12 -12.15 -0.77
CA LEU A 70 -1.70 -11.98 -0.42
C LEU A 70 -0.93 -11.19 -1.47
N ASN A 71 -1.06 -11.53 -2.75
CA ASN A 71 -0.33 -10.85 -3.82
C ASN A 71 -0.79 -9.40 -3.99
N LYS A 72 -2.10 -9.13 -3.83
CA LYS A 72 -2.63 -7.77 -3.87
C LYS A 72 -2.01 -6.94 -2.77
N LEU A 73 -2.10 -7.38 -1.52
CA LEU A 73 -1.57 -6.67 -0.36
C LEU A 73 -0.06 -6.48 -0.43
N ARG A 74 0.69 -7.54 -0.78
CA ARG A 74 2.15 -7.49 -0.91
C ARG A 74 2.58 -6.37 -1.86
N ARG A 75 1.98 -6.30 -3.04
CA ARG A 75 2.28 -5.25 -4.02
C ARG A 75 2.05 -3.83 -3.49
N GLN A 76 1.03 -3.64 -2.64
CA GLN A 76 0.78 -2.32 -2.04
C GLN A 76 1.82 -1.95 -1.00
N ILE A 77 2.14 -2.93 -0.14
CA ILE A 77 3.11 -2.76 0.94
C ILE A 77 4.48 -2.44 0.34
N ASP A 78 4.94 -3.23 -0.62
CA ASP A 78 6.23 -3.02 -1.28
C ASP A 78 6.30 -1.64 -1.97
N GLY A 79 5.19 -1.19 -2.57
CA GLY A 79 5.10 0.15 -3.16
C GLY A 79 5.16 1.28 -2.14
N ALA A 80 4.49 1.14 -1.00
CA ALA A 80 4.54 2.11 0.09
C ALA A 80 5.93 2.16 0.74
N GLU A 81 6.55 1.01 0.96
CA GLU A 81 7.93 0.91 1.47
C GLU A 81 8.93 1.60 0.54
N ALA A 82 8.80 1.43 -0.78
CA ALA A 82 9.65 2.11 -1.75
C ALA A 82 9.53 3.65 -1.69
N ILE A 83 8.30 4.17 -1.56
CA ILE A 83 8.06 5.62 -1.43
C ILE A 83 8.68 6.16 -0.14
N ILE A 84 8.46 5.47 0.98
CA ILE A 84 9.03 5.85 2.28
C ILE A 84 10.57 5.83 2.22
N GLY A 85 11.14 4.77 1.67
CA GLY A 85 12.59 4.63 1.54
C GLY A 85 13.21 5.73 0.67
N ASN A 86 12.53 6.15 -0.40
CA ASN A 86 12.97 7.28 -1.23
C ASN A 86 12.95 8.60 -0.45
N ALA A 87 11.87 8.87 0.30
CA ALA A 87 11.76 10.06 1.14
C ALA A 87 12.84 10.10 2.23
N GLU A 88 13.14 8.96 2.86
CA GLU A 88 14.22 8.83 3.85
C GLU A 88 15.59 9.09 3.23
N TYR A 89 15.86 8.50 2.05
CA TYR A 89 17.11 8.70 1.32
C TYR A 89 17.34 10.16 0.95
N GLU A 90 16.34 10.83 0.38
CA GLU A 90 16.43 12.25 0.01
C GLU A 90 16.59 13.16 1.24
N ARG A 91 15.94 12.83 2.35
CA ARG A 91 16.14 13.54 3.63
C ARG A 91 17.57 13.38 4.13
N ALA A 92 18.11 12.16 4.14
CA ALA A 92 19.48 11.89 4.59
C ALA A 92 20.53 12.60 3.71
N LYS A 93 20.31 12.64 2.39
CA LYS A 93 21.19 13.33 1.44
C LYS A 93 21.28 14.84 1.71
N ARG A 94 20.20 15.48 2.14
CA ARG A 94 20.17 16.92 2.45
C ARG A 94 20.80 17.30 3.79
N GLN A 95 20.96 16.32 4.69
CA GLN A 95 21.58 16.52 6.00
C GLN A 95 23.11 16.31 5.98
N ARG A 96 23.67 15.89 4.85
CA ARG A 96 25.11 15.75 4.61
C ARG A 96 25.65 16.97 3.88
#